data_AF-A0A7F5R5D4-F1
#
_entry.id   AF-A0A7F5R5D4-F1
#
_cell.length_a   1.000
_cell.length_b   1.000
_cell.length_c   1.000
_cell.angle_alpha   90.00
_cell.angle_beta   90.00
_cell.angle_gamma   90.00
#
_symmetry.space_group_name_H-M   'P 1'
#
loop_
_entity.id
_entity.type
_entity.pdbx_description
1 polymer ?
#
loop_
_entity_poly.entity_id
_entity_poly.type
_entity_poly.pdbx_seq_one_letter_code
_entity_poly.pdbx_strand_id
1 'polypeptide(L)' 'MPPKGGKKKGVIIDGVDTTQMTREQIEVLALKIKEENEREREERNFFQLERDKLRTFWEITRTELEEARAQLR' A
#
# COMPACT_ATOMS: atom_id res chain seq x y z
N MET A 1 -45.21 -10.72 24.26
CA MET A 1 -44.03 -11.13 23.48
C MET A 1 -43.22 -9.87 23.14
N PRO A 2 -42.05 -9.61 23.77
CA PRO A 2 -41.18 -8.50 23.39
C PRO A 2 -40.10 -8.95 22.39
N PRO A 3 -39.49 -8.00 21.66
CA PRO A 3 -38.99 -8.21 20.30
C PRO A 3 -37.61 -8.87 20.23
N LYS A 4 -37.39 -9.56 19.10
CA LYS A 4 -36.19 -10.33 18.73
C LYS A 4 -34.93 -9.47 18.78
N GLY A 5 -33.88 -10.07 19.36
CA GLY A 5 -32.57 -9.46 19.61
C GLY A 5 -31.93 -8.82 18.36
N GLY A 6 -31.38 -7.63 18.58
CA GLY A 6 -30.57 -6.94 17.60
C GLY A 6 -29.31 -7.74 17.27
N LYS A 7 -29.15 -8.12 16.00
CA LYS A 7 -27.87 -8.63 15.48
C LYS A 7 -26.82 -7.54 15.67
N LYS A 8 -25.83 -7.79 16.53
CA LYS A 8 -24.59 -6.99 16.57
C LYS A 8 -24.04 -6.94 15.14
N LYS A 9 -23.89 -5.74 14.57
CA LYS A 9 -23.28 -5.58 13.25
C LYS A 9 -21.89 -6.20 13.30
N GLY A 10 -21.61 -7.11 12.38
CA GLY A 10 -20.31 -7.77 12.24
C GLY A 10 -19.19 -6.75 12.12
N VAL A 11 -18.11 -6.90 12.90
CA VAL A 11 -16.89 -6.11 12.72
C VAL A 11 -16.05 -6.85 11.68
N ILE A 12 -16.11 -6.37 10.43
CA ILE A 12 -15.35 -6.93 9.31
C ILE A 12 -14.02 -6.17 9.23
N ILE A 13 -12.91 -6.86 9.42
CA ILE A 13 -11.55 -6.31 9.29
C ILE A 13 -10.87 -7.07 8.16
N ASP A 14 -10.42 -6.35 7.14
CA ASP A 14 -9.73 -6.93 5.98
C ASP A 14 -10.52 -8.08 5.30
N GLY A 15 -11.84 -7.93 5.19
CA GLY A 15 -12.73 -8.94 4.62
C GLY A 15 -13.06 -10.12 5.55
N VAL A 16 -12.50 -10.17 6.77
CA VAL A 16 -12.74 -11.22 7.76
C VAL A 16 -13.74 -10.73 8.82
N ASP A 17 -14.82 -11.49 9.05
CA ASP A 17 -15.75 -11.23 10.16
C ASP A 17 -15.11 -11.65 11.50
N THR A 18 -14.76 -10.65 12.32
CA THR A 18 -14.06 -10.87 13.60
C THR A 18 -15.00 -11.16 14.77
N THR A 19 -16.33 -11.16 14.57
CA THR A 19 -17.30 -11.29 15.68
C THR A 19 -17.30 -12.63 16.39
N GLN A 20 -16.77 -13.68 15.76
CA GLN A 20 -16.69 -15.03 16.33
C GLN A 20 -15.25 -15.45 16.64
N MET A 21 -14.27 -14.56 16.45
CA MET A 21 -12.87 -14.87 16.69
C MET A 21 -12.52 -14.79 18.18
N THR A 22 -11.65 -15.69 18.63
CA THR A 22 -11.08 -15.61 19.98
C THR A 22 -10.05 -14.49 20.06
N ARG A 23 -9.72 -14.03 21.27
CA ARG A 23 -8.72 -12.99 21.48
C ARG A 23 -7.38 -13.32 20.82
N GLU A 24 -6.93 -14.57 20.96
CA GLU A 24 -5.68 -15.07 20.36
C GLU A 24 -5.73 -15.02 18.83
N GLN A 25 -6.85 -15.39 18.22
CA GLN A 25 -7.03 -15.32 16.77
C GLN A 25 -7.01 -13.87 16.25
N ILE A 26 -7.56 -12.93 17.02
CA ILE A 26 -7.52 -11.50 16.70
C ILE A 26 -6.09 -10.94 16.81
N GLU A 27 -5.33 -11.36 17.83
CA GLU A 27 -3.93 -10.95 18.00
C GLU A 27 -3.04 -11.45 16.85
N VAL A 28 -3.23 -12.70 16.41
CA VAL A 28 -2.54 -13.25 15.22
C VAL A 28 -2.95 -12.51 13.95
N LEU A 29 -4.24 -12.21 13.76
CA LEU A 29 -4.72 -11.45 12.61
C LEU A 29 -4.11 -10.04 12.58
N ALA A 30 -4.05 -9.37 13.73
CA ALA A 30 -3.46 -8.03 13.83
C ALA A 30 -1.96 -8.03 13.49
N LEU A 31 -1.22 -9.05 13.94
CA LEU A 31 0.20 -9.21 13.57
C LEU A 31 0.36 -9.44 12.07
N LYS A 32 -0.45 -10.32 11.48
CA LYS A 32 -0.41 -10.59 10.04
C LYS A 32 -0.69 -9.34 9.22
N ILE A 33 -1.75 -8.58 9.55
CA ILE A 33 -2.09 -7.32 8.87
C ILE A 33 -0.94 -6.32 8.98
N LYS A 34 -0.28 -6.25 10.15
CA LYS A 34 0.87 -5.37 10.35
C LYS A 34 2.05 -5.77 9.46
N GLU A 35 2.37 -7.06 9.37
CA GLU A 35 3.44 -7.57 8.50
C GLU A 35 3.15 -7.32 7.02
N GLU A 36 1.90 -7.57 6.58
CA GLU A 36 1.49 -7.28 5.21
C GLU A 36 1.57 -5.77 4.90
N ASN A 37 1.16 -4.90 5.84
CA ASN A 37 1.27 -3.46 5.66
C ASN A 37 2.73 -2.99 5.58
N GLU A 38 3.63 -3.58 6.37
CA GLU A 38 5.06 -3.26 6.31
C GLU A 38 5.65 -3.68 4.97
N ARG A 39 5.34 -4.89 4.49
CA ARG A 39 5.77 -5.35 3.17
C ARG A 39 5.28 -4.44 2.05
N GLU A 40 3.99 -4.06 2.07
CA GLU A 40 3.44 -3.13 1.08
C GLU A 40 4.11 -1.75 1.14
N ARG A 41 4.50 -1.28 2.33
CA ARG A 41 5.25 -0.03 2.50
C ARG A 41 6.65 -0.13 1.90
N GLU A 42 7.35 -1.22 2.15
CA GLU A 42 8.67 -1.49 1.57
C GLU A 42 8.61 -1.55 0.05
N GLU A 43 7.64 -2.29 -0.50
CA GLU A 43 7.42 -2.38 -1.95
C GLU A 43 7.12 -1.00 -2.56
N ARG A 44 6.20 -0.23 -1.94
CA ARG A 44 5.89 1.13 -2.40
C ARG A 44 7.12 2.03 -2.39
N ASN A 45 7.94 1.94 -1.34
CA ASN A 45 9.16 2.72 -1.22
C ASN A 45 10.19 2.34 -2.29
N PHE A 46 10.36 1.05 -2.55
CA PHE A 46 11.23 0.54 -3.61
C PHE A 46 10.81 1.08 -4.99
N PHE A 47 9.53 0.95 -5.35
CA PHE A 47 9.03 1.46 -6.63
C PHE A 47 9.13 2.99 -6.74
N GLN A 48 8.99 3.69 -5.62
CA GLN A 48 9.17 5.14 -5.59
C GLN A 48 10.61 5.54 -5.92
N LEU A 49 11.60 4.86 -5.33
CA LEU A 49 13.01 5.10 -5.64
C LEU A 49 13.36 4.78 -7.10
N GLU A 50 12.87 3.65 -7.63
CA GLU A 50 13.10 3.29 -9.04
C GLU A 50 12.46 4.31 -10.00
N ARG A 51 11.24 4.77 -9.70
CA ARG A 51 10.59 5.82 -10.48
C ARG A 51 11.39 7.13 -10.45
N ASP A 52 11.85 7.56 -9.28
CA ASP A 52 12.57 8.81 -9.13
C ASP A 52 13.94 8.76 -9.84
N LYS A 53 14.59 7.58 -9.84
CA LYS A 53 15.79 7.30 -10.62
C LYS A 53 15.54 7.38 -12.13
N LEU A 54 14.49 6.71 -12.63
CA LEU A 54 14.11 6.79 -14.04
C LEU A 54 13.78 8.22 -14.47
N ARG A 55 13.09 8.97 -13.62
CA ARG A 55 12.77 10.36 -13.88
C ARG A 55 14.03 11.21 -13.99
N THR A 56 14.99 11.03 -13.10
CA THR A 56 16.29 11.72 -13.15
C THR A 56 17.00 11.45 -14.47
N PHE A 57 17.09 10.18 -14.90
CA PHE A 57 17.70 9.84 -16.18
C PHE A 57 16.98 10.47 -17.37
N TRP A 58 15.66 10.49 -17.34
CA TRP A 58 14.86 11.12 -18.40
C TRP A 58 15.10 12.62 -18.48
N GLU A 59 15.18 13.32 -17.34
CA GLU A 59 15.45 14.76 -17.29
C GLU A 59 16.86 15.08 -17.82
N ILE A 60 17.88 14.28 -17.45
CA ILE A 60 19.24 14.41 -17.97
C ILE A 60 19.27 14.23 -19.49
N THR A 61 18.79 13.07 -19.97
CA THR A 61 18.84 12.74 -21.40
C THR A 61 18.05 13.72 -22.27
N ARG A 62 16.95 14.26 -21.74
CA ARG A 62 16.21 15.35 -22.41
C ARG A 62 17.04 16.62 -22.51
N THR A 63 17.71 17.02 -21.44
CA THR A 63 18.55 18.22 -21.40
C THR A 63 19.72 18.07 -22.39
N GLU A 64 20.41 16.94 -22.35
CA GLU A 64 21.50 16.61 -23.28
C GLU A 64 21.04 16.65 -24.75
N LEU A 65 19.84 16.16 -25.04
CA LEU A 65 19.27 16.21 -26.38
C LEU A 65 18.97 17.66 -26.83
N GLU A 66 18.43 18.48 -25.93
CA GLU A 66 18.16 19.90 -26.21
C GLU A 66 19.47 20.67 -26.47
N GLU A 67 20.51 20.42 -25.67
CA GLU A 67 21.85 20.99 -25.86
C GLU A 67 22.49 20.58 -27.19
N ALA A 68 22.49 19.28 -27.52
CA ALA A 68 23.05 18.78 -28.78
C ALA A 68 22.35 19.37 -30.01
N ARG A 69 21.02 19.56 -29.93
CA ARG A 69 20.25 20.22 -31.00
C ARG A 69 20.58 21.71 -31.12
N ALA A 70 20.86 22.39 -30.01
CA ALA A 70 21.26 23.79 -30.02
C ALA A 70 22.65 23.98 -30.64
N GLN A 71 23.58 23.06 -30.40
CA GLN A 71 24.94 23.10 -30.99
C GLN A 71 24.94 22.91 -32.52
N LEU A 72 23.89 22.32 -33.08
CA LEU A 72 23.72 22.11 -34.53
C LEU A 72 23.02 23.28 -35.25
N ARG A 73 22.61 24.33 -34.53
CA ARG A 73 21.98 25.54 -35.08
C ARG A 73 22.96 26.70 -35.11
#